data_AF-A0A0F7VMC6-F1
#
_entry.id   AF-A0A0F7VMC6-F1
#
_cell.length_a   1.000
_cell.length_b   1.000
_cell.length_c   1.000
_cell.angle_alpha   90.00
_cell.angle_beta   90.00
_cell.angle_gamma   90.00
#
_symmetry.space_group_name_H-M   'P 1'
#
loop_
_entity.id
_entity.type
_entity.pdbx_description
1 polymer ?
#
loop_
_entity_poly.entity_id
_entity_poly.type
_entity_poly.pdbx_seq_one_letter_code
_entity_poly.pdbx_strand_id
1 'polypeptide(L)'
;MDSMALRQAWEEHPYFRYRGCAPDVDEPGRAAGDLSLSLDAWHGEDRDGPEEPREREARQAAAVEVCLSCPVMVQCDAYASSVVVEGGQARLAEPAGIWGGRTALERHRVFIRQRHEVAVPAPVRLMRTRQKLRVLEALARHVDAEAVAAAAGMDVRTANWQRSRLVTQLSLDKRTATRAELLEAAVERGLLDGSLVVADDGSVPAVPPPAAPPRVASSLGVVEGSGAVAPAVLKGRVRRPRRVQVIPGQLVLFGEGLAGVVSFPVSEPLEAAA
;
A
#
# COMPACT_ATOMS: atom_id res chain seq x y z
N MET A 1 9.39 14.92 11.03
CA MET A 1 9.12 15.36 12.42
C MET A 1 9.34 14.15 13.32
N ASP A 2 9.88 14.37 14.52
CA ASP A 2 10.09 13.32 15.51
C ASP A 2 8.73 12.77 16.00
N SER A 3 8.60 11.44 16.07
CA SER A 3 7.38 10.77 16.53
C SER A 3 7.02 11.15 17.96
N MET A 4 8.03 11.33 18.83
CA MET A 4 7.81 11.75 20.22
C MET A 4 7.22 13.15 20.32
N ALA A 5 7.72 14.08 19.50
CA ALA A 5 7.17 15.43 19.42
C ALA A 5 5.72 15.45 18.89
N LEU A 6 5.41 14.59 17.91
CA LEU A 6 4.05 14.44 17.39
C LEU A 6 3.10 13.84 18.44
N ARG A 7 3.57 12.87 19.22
CA ARG A 7 2.83 12.32 20.37
C ARG A 7 2.52 13.40 21.38
N GLN A 8 3.53 14.17 21.78
CA GLN A 8 3.38 15.26 22.74
C GLN A 8 2.37 16.30 22.24
N ALA A 9 2.48 16.74 20.97
CA ALA A 9 1.55 17.68 20.38
C ALA A 9 0.09 17.16 20.34
N TRP A 10 -0.09 15.84 20.19
CA TRP A 10 -1.39 15.20 20.26
C TRP A 10 -1.93 15.16 21.70
N GLU A 11 -1.13 14.71 22.68
CA GLU A 11 -1.51 14.60 24.10
C GLU A 11 -1.77 15.98 24.74
N GLU A 12 -1.02 17.01 24.37
CA GLU A 12 -1.14 18.38 24.89
C GLU A 12 -2.21 19.21 24.17
N HIS A 13 -2.88 18.64 23.14
CA HIS A 13 -3.88 19.39 22.41
C HIS A 13 -5.02 19.85 23.34
N PRO A 14 -5.50 21.12 23.26
CA PRO A 14 -6.51 21.64 24.20
C PRO A 14 -7.79 20.81 24.29
N TYR A 15 -8.13 20.13 23.19
CA TYR A 15 -9.30 19.26 23.10
C TYR A 15 -9.01 17.76 23.26
N PHE A 16 -7.80 17.37 23.68
CA PHE A 16 -7.41 15.96 23.83
C PHE A 16 -8.33 15.17 24.76
N ARG A 17 -8.82 15.81 25.84
CA ARG A 17 -9.79 15.20 26.77
C ARG A 17 -11.16 14.94 26.16
N TYR A 18 -11.48 15.57 25.03
CA TYR A 18 -12.75 15.47 24.32
C TYR A 18 -12.65 14.66 23.03
N ARG A 19 -11.61 13.82 22.90
CA ARG A 19 -11.49 12.93 21.75
C ARG A 19 -12.63 11.91 21.75
N GLY A 20 -13.17 11.59 20.58
CA GLY A 20 -14.31 10.69 20.46
C GLY A 20 -14.05 9.27 20.97
N CYS A 21 -12.80 8.81 20.94
CA CYS A 21 -12.38 7.51 21.50
C CYS A 21 -12.03 7.56 22.99
N ALA A 22 -12.25 8.67 23.69
CA ALA A 22 -12.12 8.71 25.16
C ALA A 22 -13.25 7.90 25.81
N PRO A 23 -13.03 7.36 27.03
CA PRO A 23 -14.10 6.82 27.85
C PRO A 23 -15.18 7.88 28.08
N ASP A 24 -16.44 7.49 27.97
CA ASP A 24 -17.55 8.31 28.42
C ASP A 24 -17.53 8.48 29.94
N VAL A 25 -18.04 9.62 30.43
CA VAL A 25 -18.01 9.96 31.86
C VAL A 25 -19.00 9.10 32.66
N ASP A 26 -20.16 8.80 32.06
CA ASP A 26 -21.24 8.06 32.69
C ASP A 26 -21.14 6.55 32.38
N GLU A 27 -20.67 6.20 31.18
CA GLU A 27 -20.42 4.82 30.75
C GLU A 27 -18.94 4.56 30.38
N PRO A 28 -18.03 4.33 31.36
CA PRO A 28 -16.58 4.23 31.09
C PRO A 28 -16.14 3.12 30.11
N GLY A 29 -17.00 2.15 29.81
CA GLY A 29 -16.75 1.12 28.79
C GLY A 29 -17.12 1.54 27.36
N ARG A 30 -17.70 2.73 27.18
CA ARG A 30 -18.17 3.26 25.90
C ARG A 30 -17.35 4.46 25.46
N ALA A 31 -17.40 4.71 24.17
CA ALA A 31 -16.74 5.88 23.57
C ALA A 31 -17.58 7.14 23.77
N ALA A 32 -16.95 8.23 24.22
CA ALA A 32 -17.59 9.52 24.39
C ALA A 32 -18.18 10.09 23.09
N GLY A 33 -17.63 9.71 21.93
CA GLY A 33 -18.14 10.13 20.63
C GLY A 33 -19.34 9.32 20.12
N ASP A 34 -19.56 8.11 20.65
CA ASP A 34 -20.69 7.23 20.31
C ASP A 34 -20.86 6.14 21.37
N LEU A 35 -21.92 6.26 22.19
CA LEU A 35 -22.21 5.31 23.28
C LEU A 35 -22.56 3.89 22.78
N SER A 36 -22.86 3.72 21.49
CA SER A 36 -23.08 2.38 20.93
C SER A 36 -21.78 1.59 20.74
N LEU A 37 -20.63 2.27 20.71
CA LEU A 37 -19.32 1.65 20.50
C LEU A 37 -18.60 1.35 21.81
N SER A 38 -18.03 0.14 21.90
CA SER A 38 -17.04 -0.19 22.93
C SER A 38 -15.73 0.54 22.65
N LEU A 39 -14.97 0.88 23.69
CA LEU A 39 -13.60 1.40 23.55
C LEU A 39 -12.67 0.46 22.77
N ASP A 40 -12.95 -0.84 22.79
CA ASP A 40 -12.21 -1.84 22.02
C ASP A 40 -12.36 -1.66 20.50
N ALA A 41 -13.31 -0.83 20.04
CA ALA A 41 -13.51 -0.57 18.62
C ALA A 41 -12.29 0.09 17.95
N TRP A 42 -11.48 0.84 18.71
CA TRP A 42 -10.23 1.45 18.24
C TRP A 42 -8.98 0.60 18.52
N HIS A 43 -9.06 -0.30 19.50
CA HIS A 43 -7.92 -1.06 20.02
C HIS A 43 -8.11 -2.54 19.73
N GLY A 44 -7.69 -2.96 18.53
CA GLY A 44 -7.62 -4.37 18.15
C GLY A 44 -6.52 -4.59 17.12
N GLU A 45 -5.83 -5.73 17.23
CA GLU A 45 -5.12 -6.25 16.06
C GLU A 45 -6.19 -6.55 14.99
N ASP A 46 -6.02 -6.05 13.76
CA ASP A 46 -6.85 -6.39 12.60
C ASP A 46 -6.64 -7.87 12.17
N ARG A 47 -6.49 -8.79 13.12
CA ARG A 47 -6.40 -10.23 12.89
C ARG A 47 -7.78 -10.85 12.85
N ASP A 48 -7.87 -12.04 12.26
CA ASP A 48 -9.06 -12.88 12.26
C ASP A 48 -9.38 -13.37 13.67
N GLY A 49 -10.04 -12.49 14.43
CA GLY A 49 -10.67 -12.82 15.69
C GLY A 49 -12.01 -13.54 15.48
N PRO A 50 -12.75 -13.84 16.56
CA PRO A 50 -14.04 -14.53 16.49
C PRO A 50 -15.16 -13.69 15.84
N GLU A 51 -14.91 -12.41 15.56
CA GLU A 51 -15.86 -11.51 14.94
C GLU A 51 -15.99 -11.77 13.44
N GLU A 52 -17.23 -11.91 12.97
CA GLU A 52 -17.56 -12.08 11.56
C GLU A 52 -17.04 -10.88 10.74
N PRO A 53 -16.48 -11.09 9.53
CA PRO A 53 -15.88 -10.01 8.74
C PRO A 53 -16.78 -8.80 8.53
N ARG A 54 -18.08 -9.03 8.32
CA ARG A 54 -19.07 -7.95 8.13
C ARG A 54 -19.29 -7.11 9.39
N GLU A 55 -19.27 -7.74 10.56
CA GLU A 55 -19.44 -7.05 11.84
C GLU A 55 -18.20 -6.20 12.13
N ARG A 56 -17.02 -6.75 11.85
CA ARG A 56 -15.74 -6.06 11.95
C ARG A 56 -15.69 -4.81 11.08
N GLU A 57 -16.05 -4.95 9.80
CA GLU A 57 -16.10 -3.82 8.87
C GLU A 57 -17.08 -2.74 9.33
N ALA A 58 -18.26 -3.12 9.84
CA ALA A 58 -19.24 -2.18 10.36
C ALA A 58 -18.74 -1.46 11.62
N ARG A 59 -18.11 -2.18 12.56
CA ARG A 59 -17.51 -1.61 13.77
C ARG A 59 -16.36 -0.67 13.42
N GLN A 60 -15.49 -1.05 12.49
CA GLN A 60 -14.39 -0.21 12.03
C GLN A 60 -14.91 1.06 11.35
N ALA A 61 -15.93 0.94 10.49
CA ALA A 61 -16.54 2.10 9.84
C ALA A 61 -17.14 3.07 10.87
N ALA A 62 -17.85 2.56 11.88
CA ALA A 62 -18.43 3.40 12.94
C ALA A 62 -17.33 4.11 13.77
N ALA A 63 -16.26 3.41 14.13
CA ALA A 63 -15.12 4.01 14.83
C ALA A 63 -14.40 5.08 13.98
N VAL A 64 -14.31 4.88 12.65
CA VAL A 64 -13.79 5.89 11.72
C VAL A 64 -14.67 7.14 11.72
N GLU A 65 -16.00 7.02 11.65
CA GLU A 65 -16.91 8.17 11.68
C GLU A 65 -16.75 9.02 12.95
N VAL A 66 -16.59 8.37 14.11
CA VAL A 66 -16.29 9.07 15.36
C VAL A 66 -14.94 9.79 15.29
N CYS A 67 -13.91 9.18 14.69
CA CYS A 67 -12.64 9.84 14.47
C CYS A 67 -12.75 11.06 13.54
N LEU A 68 -13.57 11.01 12.49
CA LEU A 68 -13.75 12.13 11.56
C LEU A 68 -14.36 13.37 12.23
N SER A 69 -15.13 13.17 13.29
CA SER A 69 -15.71 14.26 14.10
C SER A 69 -14.81 14.71 15.25
N CYS A 70 -13.64 14.06 15.43
CA CYS A 70 -12.78 14.26 16.60
C CYS A 70 -11.93 15.54 16.45
N PRO A 71 -11.91 16.44 17.45
CA PRO A 71 -11.16 17.72 17.37
C PRO A 71 -9.64 17.55 17.34
N VAL A 72 -9.12 16.36 17.66
CA VAL A 72 -7.68 16.04 17.65
C VAL A 72 -7.29 15.12 16.50
N MET A 73 -8.19 14.91 15.54
CA MET A 73 -8.03 13.92 14.46
C MET A 73 -6.73 14.12 13.66
N VAL A 74 -6.38 15.36 13.34
CA VAL A 74 -5.19 15.68 12.52
C VAL A 74 -3.90 15.35 13.26
N GLN A 75 -3.78 15.75 14.53
CA GLN A 75 -2.59 15.47 15.35
C GLN A 75 -2.48 13.97 15.67
N CYS A 76 -3.62 13.33 15.93
CA CYS A 76 -3.73 11.88 16.12
C CYS A 76 -3.22 11.12 14.88
N ASP A 77 -3.68 11.53 13.68
CA ASP A 77 -3.26 10.93 12.41
C ASP A 77 -1.77 11.12 12.14
N ALA A 78 -1.26 12.33 12.38
CA ALA A 78 0.15 12.68 12.19
C ALA A 78 1.05 11.84 13.11
N TYR A 79 0.68 11.71 14.38
CA TYR A 79 1.39 10.84 15.32
C TYR A 79 1.32 9.37 14.89
N ALA A 80 0.13 8.81 14.70
CA ALA A 80 -0.05 7.40 14.37
C ALA A 80 0.62 6.99 13.05
N SER A 81 0.73 7.92 12.10
CA SER A 81 1.37 7.71 10.80
C SER A 81 2.86 8.03 10.78
N SER A 82 3.41 8.54 11.88
CA SER A 82 4.84 8.81 12.00
C SER A 82 5.66 7.52 12.00
N VAL A 83 6.92 7.63 11.57
CA VAL A 83 7.83 6.48 11.46
C VAL A 83 8.77 6.48 12.67
N VAL A 84 8.82 5.36 13.37
CA VAL A 84 9.78 5.09 14.45
C VAL A 84 10.75 4.01 14.01
N VAL A 85 12.01 4.10 14.46
CA VAL A 85 13.04 3.09 14.17
C VAL A 85 13.36 2.35 15.46
N GLU A 86 12.96 1.08 15.53
CA GLU A 86 13.22 0.22 16.67
C GLU A 86 13.93 -1.05 16.22
N GLY A 87 15.02 -1.41 16.90
CA GLY A 87 15.84 -2.56 16.49
C GLY A 87 16.40 -2.46 15.06
N GLY A 88 16.60 -1.25 14.55
CA GLY A 88 17.04 -1.00 13.17
C GLY A 88 15.95 -1.18 12.10
N GLN A 89 14.70 -1.40 12.51
CA GLN A 89 13.56 -1.54 11.59
C GLN A 89 12.64 -0.32 11.72
N ALA A 90 12.37 0.32 10.57
CA ALA A 90 11.40 1.40 10.47
C ALA A 90 9.96 0.83 10.49
N ARG A 91 9.14 1.31 11.42
CA ARG A 91 7.73 0.93 11.60
C ARG A 91 6.86 2.17 11.87
N LEU A 92 5.55 2.03 11.73
CA LEU A 92 4.61 3.05 12.17
C LEU A 92 4.62 3.17 13.70
N ALA A 93 4.44 4.38 14.22
CA ALA A 93 4.34 4.62 15.66
C ALA A 93 3.16 3.83 16.28
N GLU A 94 2.01 3.83 15.60
CA GLU A 94 0.83 3.06 16.01
C GLU A 94 0.45 2.06 14.89
N PRO A 95 0.97 0.81 14.95
CA PRO A 95 0.79 -0.16 13.87
C PRO A 95 -0.60 -0.82 13.86
N ALA A 96 -1.34 -0.81 14.96
CA ALA A 96 -2.66 -1.44 15.06
C ALA A 96 -3.76 -0.39 15.25
N GLY A 97 -5.02 -0.82 15.15
CA GLY A 97 -6.17 0.00 15.48
C GLY A 97 -6.49 1.15 14.52
N ILE A 98 -7.53 1.89 14.87
CA ILE A 98 -8.04 3.04 14.11
C ILE A 98 -7.52 4.33 14.73
N TRP A 99 -6.86 5.14 13.92
CA TRP A 99 -6.24 6.39 14.35
C TRP A 99 -6.48 7.45 13.29
N GLY A 100 -6.85 8.66 13.71
CA GLY A 100 -6.98 9.77 12.78
C GLY A 100 -8.01 9.56 11.65
N GLY A 101 -8.99 8.66 11.85
CA GLY A 101 -9.98 8.31 10.83
C GLY A 101 -9.48 7.30 9.79
N ARG A 102 -8.35 6.63 10.03
CA ARG A 102 -7.79 5.60 9.14
C ARG A 102 -7.61 4.28 9.85
N THR A 103 -7.91 3.20 9.15
CA THR A 103 -7.59 1.82 9.59
C THR A 103 -6.08 1.57 9.58
N ALA A 104 -5.63 0.56 10.33
CA ALA A 104 -4.22 0.19 10.32
C ALA A 104 -3.74 -0.22 8.92
N LEU A 105 -4.59 -0.92 8.15
CA LEU A 105 -4.32 -1.32 6.78
C LEU A 105 -4.08 -0.12 5.85
N GLU A 106 -4.89 0.93 5.95
CA GLU A 106 -4.73 2.14 5.15
C GLU A 106 -3.44 2.89 5.49
N ARG A 107 -3.13 3.04 6.78
CA ARG A 107 -1.86 3.66 7.21
C ARG A 107 -0.66 2.85 6.72
N HIS A 108 -0.70 1.51 6.81
CA HIS A 108 0.34 0.63 6.28
C HIS A 108 0.52 0.76 4.77
N ARG A 109 -0.58 0.84 4.00
CA ARG A 109 -0.51 1.06 2.55
C ARG A 109 0.18 2.37 2.21
N VAL A 110 -0.11 3.44 2.95
CA VAL A 110 0.55 4.75 2.77
C VAL A 110 2.03 4.66 3.15
N PHE A 111 2.37 4.05 4.29
CA PHE A 111 3.75 3.86 4.73
C PHE A 111 4.59 3.07 3.72
N ILE A 112 4.05 1.96 3.21
CA ILE A 112 4.71 1.14 2.18
C ILE A 112 4.93 1.96 0.90
N ARG A 113 3.92 2.70 0.45
CA ARG A 113 4.01 3.57 -0.74
C ARG A 113 5.11 4.62 -0.58
N GLN A 114 5.15 5.32 0.54
CA GLN A 114 6.19 6.31 0.84
C GLN A 114 7.59 5.67 0.88
N ARG A 115 7.71 4.46 1.45
CA ARG A 115 8.97 3.69 1.39
C ARG A 115 9.38 3.35 -0.03
N HIS A 116 8.43 3.13 -0.94
CA HIS A 116 8.69 2.85 -2.35
C HIS A 116 9.02 4.13 -3.15
N GLU A 117 8.37 5.25 -2.87
CA GLU A 117 8.68 6.55 -3.49
C GLU A 117 10.09 7.03 -3.11
N VAL A 118 10.48 6.80 -1.85
CA VAL A 118 11.83 7.13 -1.35
C VAL A 118 12.80 5.93 -1.49
N ALA A 119 12.40 4.85 -2.18
CA ALA A 119 13.23 3.67 -2.30
C ALA A 119 14.49 3.97 -3.11
N VAL A 120 15.60 4.13 -2.40
CA VAL A 120 16.94 4.11 -3.00
C VAL A 120 17.09 2.78 -3.76
N PRO A 121 17.49 2.81 -5.03
CA PRO A 121 17.73 1.61 -5.81
C PRO A 121 18.67 0.64 -5.09
N ALA A 122 18.44 -0.66 -5.29
CA ALA A 122 19.26 -1.67 -4.65
C ALA A 122 20.74 -1.50 -5.05
N PRO A 123 21.69 -1.73 -4.13
CA PRO A 123 23.11 -1.71 -4.47
C PRO A 123 23.43 -2.63 -5.65
N VAL A 124 24.20 -2.14 -6.63
CA VAL A 124 24.55 -2.85 -7.89
C VAL A 124 25.09 -4.26 -7.63
N ARG A 125 25.85 -4.46 -6.54
CA ARG A 125 26.36 -5.78 -6.12
C ARG A 125 25.28 -6.85 -5.98
N LEU A 126 24.05 -6.50 -5.59
CA LEU A 126 22.93 -7.43 -5.43
C LEU A 126 22.29 -7.83 -6.77
N MET A 127 22.60 -7.10 -7.84
CA MET A 127 22.09 -7.32 -9.20
C MET A 127 23.10 -8.03 -10.10
N ARG A 128 24.40 -8.01 -9.76
CA ARG A 128 25.48 -8.67 -10.51
C ARG A 128 25.54 -10.20 -10.39
N THR A 129 24.42 -10.86 -10.08
CA THR A 129 24.40 -12.32 -10.07
C THR A 129 24.38 -12.85 -11.50
N ARG A 130 25.04 -13.99 -11.76
CA ARG A 130 25.12 -14.59 -13.11
C ARG A 130 23.73 -14.81 -13.73
N GLN A 131 22.74 -15.20 -12.93
CA GLN A 131 21.37 -15.40 -13.41
C GLN A 131 20.72 -14.08 -13.88
N LYS A 132 20.89 -13.00 -13.13
CA LYS A 132 20.31 -11.69 -13.47
C LYS A 132 20.96 -11.07 -14.70
N LEU A 133 22.28 -11.16 -14.79
CA LEU A 133 23.03 -10.68 -15.96
C LEU A 133 22.60 -11.43 -17.23
N ARG A 134 22.46 -12.76 -17.17
CA ARG A 134 21.93 -13.56 -18.28
C ARG A 134 20.53 -13.14 -18.72
N VAL A 135 19.65 -12.84 -17.76
CA VAL A 135 18.28 -12.37 -18.06
C VAL A 135 18.31 -10.98 -18.70
N LEU A 136 19.17 -10.06 -18.24
CA LEU A 136 19.35 -8.74 -18.85
C LEU A 136 19.91 -8.85 -20.27
N GLU A 137 20.93 -9.68 -20.49
CA GLU A 137 21.50 -9.93 -21.82
C GLU A 137 20.50 -10.58 -22.77
N ALA A 138 19.66 -11.49 -22.27
CA ALA A 138 18.60 -12.11 -23.06
C ALA A 138 17.50 -11.10 -23.42
N LEU A 139 17.07 -10.27 -22.45
CA LEU A 139 16.10 -9.19 -22.68
C LEU A 139 16.63 -8.16 -23.67
N ALA A 140 17.92 -7.87 -23.65
CA ALA A 140 18.54 -6.94 -24.59
C ALA A 140 18.34 -7.36 -26.04
N ARG A 141 18.25 -8.68 -26.32
CA ARG A 141 18.13 -9.24 -27.68
C ARG A 141 16.72 -9.73 -28.04
N HIS A 142 15.89 -10.04 -27.06
CA HIS A 142 14.62 -10.71 -27.26
C HIS A 142 13.47 -9.96 -26.58
N VAL A 143 12.34 -9.88 -27.29
CA VAL A 143 11.08 -9.32 -26.81
C VAL A 143 10.18 -10.40 -26.20
N ASP A 144 10.15 -11.58 -26.84
CA ASP A 144 9.32 -12.70 -26.44
C ASP A 144 9.82 -13.39 -25.15
N ALA A 145 8.89 -13.77 -24.27
CA ALA A 145 9.22 -14.33 -22.96
C ALA A 145 9.87 -15.72 -23.05
N GLU A 146 9.48 -16.55 -24.03
CA GLU A 146 10.06 -17.87 -24.24
C GLU A 146 11.49 -17.75 -24.80
N ALA A 147 11.69 -16.85 -25.77
CA ALA A 147 13.01 -16.56 -26.33
C ALA A 147 13.97 -16.02 -25.26
N VAL A 148 13.51 -15.11 -24.38
CA VAL A 148 14.30 -14.60 -23.24
C VAL A 148 14.70 -15.75 -22.30
N ALA A 149 13.75 -16.62 -21.95
CA ALA A 149 14.00 -17.73 -21.04
C ALA A 149 15.00 -18.74 -21.63
N ALA A 150 14.82 -19.10 -22.89
CA ALA A 150 15.72 -19.99 -23.63
C ALA A 150 17.15 -19.41 -23.70
N ALA A 151 17.29 -18.15 -24.09
CA ALA A 151 18.60 -17.48 -24.16
C ALA A 151 19.28 -17.32 -22.78
N ALA A 152 18.49 -17.11 -21.72
CA ALA A 152 19.00 -17.03 -20.35
C ALA A 152 19.33 -18.41 -19.74
N GLY A 153 18.91 -19.50 -20.40
CA GLY A 153 19.12 -20.88 -19.95
C GLY A 153 18.28 -21.27 -18.74
N MET A 154 17.03 -20.83 -18.68
CA MET A 154 16.08 -21.13 -17.60
C MET A 154 14.64 -21.28 -18.11
N ASP A 155 13.74 -21.78 -17.28
CA ASP A 155 12.32 -21.83 -17.62
C ASP A 155 11.66 -20.42 -17.57
N VAL A 156 10.54 -20.27 -18.27
CA VAL A 156 9.81 -19.00 -18.43
C VAL A 156 9.38 -18.40 -17.09
N ARG A 157 8.95 -19.25 -16.13
CA ARG A 157 8.52 -18.79 -14.81
C ARG A 157 9.70 -18.21 -14.03
N THR A 158 10.85 -18.89 -14.04
CA THR A 158 12.07 -18.41 -13.40
C THR A 158 12.58 -17.12 -14.05
N ALA A 159 12.58 -17.03 -15.38
CA ALA A 159 12.97 -15.81 -16.10
C ALA A 159 12.07 -14.62 -15.73
N ASN A 160 10.74 -14.81 -15.73
CA ASN A 160 9.79 -13.76 -15.36
C ASN A 160 9.89 -13.34 -13.89
N TRP A 161 10.21 -14.28 -13.00
CA TRP A 161 10.50 -13.96 -11.61
C TRP A 161 11.76 -13.08 -11.48
N GLN A 162 12.83 -13.40 -12.21
CA GLN A 162 14.05 -12.58 -12.22
C GLN A 162 13.77 -11.19 -12.81
N ARG A 163 12.98 -11.08 -13.88
CA ARG A 163 12.50 -9.80 -14.45
C ARG A 163 11.80 -8.95 -13.39
N SER A 164 10.85 -9.53 -12.66
CA SER A 164 10.12 -8.85 -11.58
C SER A 164 11.03 -8.41 -10.43
N ARG A 165 12.02 -9.24 -10.07
CA ARG A 165 13.05 -8.88 -9.09
C ARG A 165 13.90 -7.72 -9.57
N LEU A 166 14.35 -7.72 -10.82
CA LEU A 166 15.15 -6.65 -11.42
C LEU A 166 14.39 -5.32 -11.46
N VAL A 167 13.14 -5.31 -11.91
CA VAL A 167 12.26 -4.12 -11.86
C VAL A 167 12.18 -3.56 -10.44
N THR A 168 11.98 -4.42 -9.44
CA THR A 168 11.95 -3.99 -8.02
C THR A 168 13.28 -3.38 -7.58
N GLN A 169 14.38 -4.06 -7.91
CA GLN A 169 15.72 -3.67 -7.46
C GLN A 169 16.21 -2.40 -8.15
N LEU A 170 15.71 -2.13 -9.35
CA LEU A 170 16.01 -0.92 -10.10
C LEU A 170 15.09 0.27 -9.73
N SER A 171 14.16 0.07 -8.79
CA SER A 171 13.14 1.05 -8.36
C SER A 171 12.19 1.46 -9.49
N LEU A 172 11.82 0.52 -10.36
CA LEU A 172 10.83 0.72 -11.42
C LEU A 172 9.45 0.21 -10.97
N ASP A 173 8.37 0.82 -11.47
CA ASP A 173 7.00 0.39 -11.17
C ASP A 173 6.65 -0.89 -11.93
N LYS A 174 6.37 -1.98 -11.20
CA LYS A 174 6.01 -3.28 -11.79
C LYS A 174 4.80 -3.29 -12.72
N ARG A 175 3.89 -2.32 -12.56
CA ARG A 175 2.65 -2.28 -13.34
C ARG A 175 2.81 -1.59 -14.68
N THR A 176 3.75 -0.66 -14.77
CA THR A 176 3.90 0.25 -15.90
C THR A 176 5.26 0.13 -16.57
N ALA A 177 6.27 -0.41 -15.88
CA ALA A 177 7.63 -0.52 -16.40
C ALA A 177 7.68 -1.29 -17.72
N THR A 178 8.32 -0.66 -18.70
CA THR A 178 8.56 -1.22 -20.03
C THR A 178 9.91 -1.91 -20.10
N ARG A 179 10.09 -2.77 -21.11
CA ARG A 179 11.37 -3.41 -21.42
C ARG A 179 12.46 -2.35 -21.67
N ALA A 180 12.14 -1.29 -22.42
CA ALA A 180 13.05 -0.18 -22.67
C ALA A 180 13.54 0.48 -21.37
N GLU A 181 12.63 0.89 -20.48
CA GLU A 181 12.96 1.51 -19.19
C GLU A 181 13.81 0.59 -18.31
N LEU A 182 13.50 -0.71 -18.30
CA LEU A 182 14.29 -1.70 -17.56
C LEU A 182 15.73 -1.80 -18.08
N LEU A 183 15.91 -1.83 -19.40
CA LEU A 183 17.22 -1.95 -20.04
C LEU A 183 18.02 -0.65 -19.91
N GLU A 184 17.38 0.51 -20.07
CA GLU A 184 17.98 1.83 -19.84
C GLU A 184 18.51 1.94 -18.41
N ALA A 185 17.68 1.66 -17.41
CA ALA A 185 18.10 1.66 -16.00
C ALA A 185 19.23 0.64 -15.71
N ALA A 186 19.30 -0.46 -16.45
CA ALA A 186 20.38 -1.44 -16.32
C ALA A 186 21.70 -0.94 -16.94
N VAL A 187 21.63 -0.25 -18.08
CA VAL A 187 22.79 0.38 -18.74
C VAL A 187 23.34 1.52 -17.89
N GLU A 188 22.49 2.42 -17.39
CA GLU A 188 22.90 3.52 -16.50
C GLU A 188 23.65 3.03 -15.26
N ARG A 189 23.31 1.84 -14.77
CA ARG A 189 23.95 1.22 -13.60
C ARG A 189 25.12 0.30 -13.93
N GLY A 190 25.53 0.24 -15.20
CA GLY A 190 26.65 -0.59 -15.66
C GLY A 190 26.43 -2.09 -15.43
N LEU A 191 25.18 -2.54 -15.52
CA LEU A 191 24.81 -3.97 -15.48
C LEU A 191 24.77 -4.61 -16.87
N LEU A 192 24.62 -3.79 -17.91
CA LEU A 192 24.53 -4.20 -19.30
C LEU A 192 25.30 -3.21 -20.17
N ASP A 193 25.93 -3.69 -21.23
CA ASP A 193 26.48 -2.83 -22.28
C ASP A 193 25.34 -2.37 -23.21
N GLY A 194 25.16 -1.05 -23.33
CA GLY A 194 24.13 -0.45 -24.16
C GLY A 194 24.23 -0.81 -25.65
N SER A 195 25.43 -1.20 -26.13
CA SER A 195 25.61 -1.67 -27.51
C SER A 195 24.85 -2.97 -27.84
N LEU A 196 24.48 -3.74 -26.81
CA LEU A 196 23.77 -5.01 -26.94
C LEU A 196 22.25 -4.84 -26.98
N VAL A 197 21.73 -3.63 -26.73
CA VAL A 197 20.29 -3.38 -26.60
C VAL A 197 19.66 -3.18 -27.98
N VAL A 198 18.81 -4.14 -28.36
CA VAL A 198 17.93 -3.99 -29.52
C VAL A 198 16.76 -3.10 -29.13
N ALA A 199 16.62 -1.99 -29.85
CA ALA A 199 15.54 -1.03 -29.67
C ALA A 199 14.17 -1.71 -29.83
N ASP A 200 13.22 -1.33 -28.98
CA ASP A 200 11.80 -1.63 -29.14
C ASP A 200 11.00 -0.33 -29.21
N ASP A 201 9.70 -0.47 -29.47
CA ASP A 201 8.75 0.64 -29.57
C ASP A 201 8.23 1.11 -28.18
N GLY A 202 8.79 0.61 -27.08
CA GLY A 202 8.34 0.88 -25.71
C GLY A 202 7.02 0.20 -25.32
N SER A 203 6.39 -0.59 -26.20
CA SER A 203 5.11 -1.26 -25.90
C SER A 203 5.29 -2.54 -25.07
N VAL A 204 6.51 -3.08 -25.05
CA VAL A 204 6.81 -4.36 -24.43
C VAL A 204 6.92 -4.19 -22.91
N PRO A 205 6.12 -4.89 -22.09
CA PRO A 205 6.22 -4.77 -20.65
C PRO A 205 7.52 -5.41 -20.12
N ALA A 206 8.11 -4.80 -19.09
CA ALA A 206 9.31 -5.30 -18.42
C ALA A 206 9.09 -6.70 -17.82
N VAL A 207 7.88 -6.98 -17.34
CA VAL A 207 7.43 -8.29 -16.86
C VAL A 207 6.13 -8.63 -17.59
N PRO A 208 6.05 -9.78 -18.28
CA PRO A 208 4.83 -10.13 -19.00
C PRO A 208 3.70 -10.37 -17.99
N PRO A 209 2.45 -10.02 -18.34
CA PRO A 209 1.32 -10.34 -17.49
C PRO A 209 1.22 -11.85 -17.27
N PRO A 210 0.70 -12.31 -16.12
CA PRO A 210 0.48 -13.73 -15.91
C PRO A 210 -0.40 -14.28 -17.04
N ALA A 211 0.01 -15.42 -17.61
CA ALA A 211 -0.78 -16.07 -18.64
C ALA A 211 -2.20 -16.31 -18.11
N ALA A 212 -3.21 -15.90 -18.86
CA ALA A 212 -4.60 -16.17 -18.52
C ALA A 212 -4.75 -17.69 -18.34
N PRO A 213 -5.46 -18.17 -17.29
CA PRO A 213 -5.70 -19.59 -17.15
C PRO A 213 -6.35 -20.11 -18.43
N PRO A 214 -5.99 -21.33 -18.88
CA PRO A 214 -6.61 -21.91 -20.06
C PRO A 214 -8.12 -21.91 -19.83
N ARG A 215 -8.86 -21.20 -20.71
CA ARG A 215 -10.30 -21.30 -20.75
C ARG A 215 -10.60 -22.76 -21.10
N VAL A 216 -10.91 -23.56 -20.08
CA VAL A 216 -11.48 -24.88 -20.30
C VAL A 216 -12.74 -24.60 -21.09
N ALA A 217 -12.74 -25.01 -22.37
CA ALA A 217 -13.95 -25.00 -23.17
C ALA A 217 -14.94 -25.90 -22.43
N SER A 218 -15.92 -25.30 -21.74
CA SER A 218 -17.06 -26.02 -21.22
C SER A 218 -17.78 -26.62 -22.41
N SER A 219 -17.47 -27.89 -22.69
CA SER A 219 -18.32 -28.75 -23.49
C SER A 219 -19.68 -28.77 -22.82
N LEU A 220 -20.63 -28.06 -23.44
CA LEU A 220 -22.05 -28.09 -23.12
C LEU A 220 -22.56 -29.53 -23.24
N GLY A 221 -22.57 -30.24 -22.10
CA GLY A 221 -23.40 -31.42 -21.92
C GLY A 221 -24.83 -30.95 -21.67
N VAL A 222 -25.65 -30.98 -22.72
CA VAL A 222 -27.10 -30.91 -22.60
C VAL A 222 -27.55 -32.13 -21.81
N VAL A 223 -28.08 -31.90 -20.61
CA VAL A 223 -28.91 -32.88 -19.90
C VAL A 223 -30.17 -32.15 -19.45
N GLU A 224 -31.26 -32.38 -20.19
CA GLU A 224 -32.62 -32.11 -19.75
C GLU A 224 -32.93 -32.93 -18.50
N GLY A 225 -33.50 -32.30 -17.47
CA GLY A 225 -33.83 -33.00 -16.23
C GLY A 225 -34.55 -32.15 -15.19
N SER A 226 -35.83 -31.89 -15.45
CA SER A 226 -36.94 -31.92 -14.49
C SER A 226 -36.79 -31.25 -13.10
N GLY A 227 -37.43 -30.08 -12.97
CA GLY A 227 -38.38 -29.73 -11.91
C GLY A 227 -38.01 -29.95 -10.43
N ALA A 228 -37.75 -28.86 -9.71
CA ALA A 228 -38.10 -28.75 -8.29
C ALA A 228 -38.36 -27.29 -7.86
N VAL A 229 -39.52 -27.14 -7.25
CA VAL A 229 -40.22 -26.00 -6.65
C VAL A 229 -39.34 -25.06 -5.82
N ALA A 230 -39.48 -23.75 -6.05
CA ALA A 230 -38.89 -22.67 -5.24
C ALA A 230 -39.73 -22.37 -3.98
N PRO A 231 -39.13 -22.11 -2.81
CA PRO A 231 -39.81 -21.43 -1.72
C PRO A 231 -39.60 -19.90 -1.82
N ALA A 232 -40.69 -19.17 -1.58
CA ALA A 232 -40.78 -17.72 -1.63
C ALA A 232 -40.00 -17.04 -0.50
N VAL A 233 -39.09 -16.14 -0.86
CA VAL A 233 -38.40 -15.23 0.09
C VAL A 233 -39.14 -13.89 0.15
N LEU A 234 -39.58 -13.54 1.35
CA LEU A 234 -40.21 -12.26 1.71
C LEU A 234 -39.27 -11.09 1.42
N LYS A 235 -39.67 -10.20 0.51
CA LYS A 235 -38.98 -8.94 0.19
C LYS A 235 -39.17 -7.92 1.33
N GLY A 236 -38.16 -7.78 2.18
CA GLY A 236 -38.03 -6.64 3.10
C GLY A 236 -37.72 -5.34 2.33
N ARG A 237 -38.48 -4.28 2.59
CA ARG A 237 -38.32 -2.95 1.95
C ARG A 237 -37.02 -2.29 2.43
N VAL A 238 -36.08 -2.10 1.51
CA VAL A 238 -34.89 -1.24 1.71
C VAL A 238 -35.33 0.23 1.68
N ARG A 239 -35.15 0.95 2.81
CA ARG A 239 -35.29 2.42 2.85
C ARG A 239 -34.12 3.04 2.11
N ARG A 240 -34.41 3.89 1.11
CA ARG A 240 -33.41 4.70 0.40
C ARG A 240 -32.80 5.75 1.33
N PRO A 241 -31.48 6.00 1.29
CA PRO A 241 -30.88 7.14 1.98
C PRO A 241 -31.32 8.46 1.33
N ARG A 242 -31.61 9.44 2.17
CA ARG A 242 -32.04 10.80 1.82
C ARG A 242 -30.82 11.57 1.31
N ARG A 243 -30.86 12.09 0.07
CA ARG A 243 -29.81 12.98 -0.45
C ARG A 243 -29.77 14.26 0.39
N VAL A 244 -28.63 14.51 1.04
CA VAL A 244 -28.30 15.82 1.62
C VAL A 244 -27.89 16.73 0.46
N GLN A 245 -28.55 17.88 0.32
CA GLN A 245 -28.15 18.91 -0.62
C GLN A 245 -26.92 19.63 -0.06
N VAL A 246 -25.81 19.58 -0.79
CA VAL A 246 -24.63 20.42 -0.52
C VAL A 246 -24.91 21.81 -1.07
N ILE A 247 -24.88 22.81 -0.19
CA ILE A 247 -25.01 24.23 -0.55
C ILE A 247 -23.67 24.71 -1.14
N PRO A 248 -23.63 25.37 -2.31
CA PRO A 248 -22.39 25.90 -2.88
C PRO A 248 -21.86 27.07 -2.04
N GLY A 249 -20.61 27.00 -1.57
CA GLY A 249 -19.91 28.15 -0.96
C GLY A 249 -18.89 27.88 0.15
N GLN A 250 -18.67 26.64 0.59
CA GLN A 250 -17.89 26.38 1.82
C GLN A 250 -16.45 25.85 1.62
N LEU A 251 -15.86 26.00 0.44
CA LEU A 251 -14.47 25.55 0.17
C LEU A 251 -13.66 26.63 -0.57
N VAL A 252 -13.32 27.71 0.12
CA VAL A 252 -12.20 28.57 -0.28
C VAL A 252 -11.54 29.10 0.98
N LEU A 253 -10.56 28.39 1.54
CA LEU A 253 -9.60 28.97 2.51
C LEU A 253 -8.45 28.02 2.93
N PHE A 254 -7.93 27.14 2.07
CA PHE A 254 -6.65 26.48 2.35
C PHE A 254 -5.88 26.23 1.05
N GLY A 255 -5.28 27.30 0.55
CA GLY A 255 -4.23 27.26 -0.46
C GLY A 255 -3.10 28.16 0.00
N GLU A 256 -1.87 27.69 -0.16
CA GLU A 256 -0.58 28.36 0.12
C GLU A 256 -0.02 28.16 1.53
N GLY A 257 1.06 27.36 1.60
CA GLY A 257 1.99 27.45 2.74
C GLY A 257 2.73 26.19 3.17
N LEU A 258 3.22 25.31 2.28
CA LEU A 258 4.26 24.33 2.64
C LEU A 258 5.20 24.04 1.46
N ALA A 259 6.00 25.05 1.08
CA ALA A 259 7.24 24.84 0.33
C ALA A 259 8.41 25.05 1.29
N GLY A 260 9.09 23.96 1.66
CA GLY A 260 10.21 23.98 2.60
C GLY A 260 10.85 22.60 2.73
N VAL A 261 11.37 22.06 1.62
CA VAL A 261 12.21 20.86 1.65
C VAL A 261 13.58 21.29 2.16
N VAL A 262 13.88 20.99 3.42
CA VAL A 262 15.23 21.12 3.97
C VAL A 262 15.99 19.85 3.61
N SER A 263 16.99 19.99 2.75
CA SER A 263 17.99 18.94 2.47
C SER A 263 18.79 18.65 3.73
N PHE A 264 18.80 17.39 4.17
CA PHE A 264 19.65 16.94 5.28
C PHE A 264 21.12 16.88 4.82
N PRO A 265 22.09 17.35 5.65
CA PRO A 265 23.50 17.18 5.35
C PRO A 265 23.91 15.70 5.52
N VAL A 266 24.64 15.21 4.52
CA VAL A 266 25.31 13.91 4.53
C VAL A 266 26.49 14.00 5.52
N SER A 267 26.45 13.21 6.58
CA SER A 267 27.60 13.08 7.49
C SER A 267 28.75 12.37 6.76
N GLU A 268 29.88 13.06 6.62
CA GLU A 268 31.14 12.48 6.15
C GLU A 268 31.67 11.45 7.17
N PRO A 269 32.34 10.37 6.71
CA PRO A 269 32.96 9.40 7.60
C PRO A 269 34.22 10.00 8.24
N LEU A 270 34.30 9.90 9.57
CA LEU A 270 35.47 10.29 10.36
C LEU A 270 36.68 9.44 9.93
N GLU A 271 37.67 10.09 9.30
CA GLU A 271 38.97 9.48 9.07
C GLU A 271 39.68 9.22 10.41
N ALA A 272 40.31 8.04 10.47
CA ALA A 272 41.17 7.63 11.55
C ALA A 272 42.38 8.57 11.66
N ALA A 273 42.64 9.07 12.86
CA ALA A 273 43.90 9.70 13.22
C ALA A 273 44.50 8.98 14.43
N ALA A 274 45.68 8.39 14.18
CA ALA A 274 46.80 8.07 15.07
C ALA A 274 46.53 7.18 16.30
#